data_AF-A0A2P4T8J2-F1
#
_entry.id   AF-A0A2P4T8J2-F1
#
_cell.length_a   1.000
_cell.length_b   1.000
_cell.length_c   1.000
_cell.angle_alpha   90.00
_cell.angle_beta   90.00
_cell.angle_gamma   90.00
#
_symmetry.space_group_name_H-M   'P 1'
#
loop_
_entity.id
_entity.type
_entity.pdbx_description
1 polymer ?
#
loop_
_entity_poly.entity_id
_entity_poly.type
_entity_poly.pdbx_seq_one_letter_code
_entity_poly.pdbx_strand_id
1 'polypeptide(L)'
;YRGFWTAFIILAVAAGLVGGLLLVCGVPFVSARSYKVGGGFLIASGCLFLLLIFLFVLWKEFVADFQKYILMERSEVCLQESPVRVFYGWSFFLAAAGVPLSLLSGLLFFLIGREKAESLE
;
A
#
# COMPACT_ATOMS: atom_id res chain seq x y z
N TYR A 1 -4.93 -3.40 -18.14
CA TYR A 1 -4.29 -3.68 -16.83
C TYR A 1 -3.49 -2.51 -16.28
N ARG A 2 -2.51 -1.94 -17.00
CA ARG A 2 -1.65 -0.87 -16.43
C ARG A 2 -2.41 0.32 -15.83
N GLY A 3 -3.42 0.85 -16.51
CA GLY A 3 -4.20 2.00 -16.00
C GLY A 3 -4.95 1.73 -14.69
N PHE A 4 -5.46 0.50 -14.51
CA PHE A 4 -6.17 0.10 -13.28
C PHE A 4 -5.24 0.12 -12.06
N TRP A 5 -4.04 -0.48 -12.20
CA TRP A 5 -3.02 -0.47 -11.16
C TRP A 5 -2.55 0.95 -10.83
N THR A 6 -2.30 1.76 -11.86
CA THR A 6 -1.88 3.15 -11.67
C THR A 6 -2.93 3.97 -10.91
N ALA A 7 -4.22 3.79 -11.21
CA ALA A 7 -5.29 4.50 -10.50
C ALA A 7 -5.32 4.15 -9.00
N PHE A 8 -5.21 2.86 -8.65
CA PHE A 8 -5.14 2.42 -7.26
C PHE A 8 -3.91 2.96 -6.52
N ILE A 9 -2.74 2.97 -7.18
CA ILE A 9 -1.51 3.53 -6.59
C ILE A 9 -1.68 5.03 -6.33
N ILE A 10 -2.17 5.79 -7.32
CA ILE A 10 -2.39 7.24 -7.19
C ILE A 10 -3.38 7.53 -6.06
N LEU A 11 -4.48 6.77 -5.98
CA LEU A 11 -5.48 6.95 -4.93
C LEU A 11 -4.89 6.71 -3.53
N ALA A 12 -4.11 5.64 -3.36
CA ALA A 12 -3.47 5.31 -2.10
C ALA A 12 -2.44 6.38 -1.68
N VAL A 13 -1.65 6.87 -2.63
CA VAL A 13 -0.67 7.96 -2.41
C VAL A 13 -1.36 9.27 -2.08
N ALA A 14 -2.42 9.64 -2.82
CA ALA A 14 -3.20 10.85 -2.57
C ALA A 14 -3.85 10.81 -1.18
N ALA A 15 -4.42 9.67 -0.78
CA ALA A 15 -4.96 9.48 0.56
C ALA A 15 -3.87 9.63 1.64
N GLY A 16 -2.68 9.05 1.43
CA GLY A 16 -1.56 9.19 2.36
C GLY A 16 -1.08 10.65 2.49
N LEU A 17 -0.98 11.38 1.37
CA LEU A 17 -0.62 12.79 1.33
C LEU A 17 -1.64 13.66 2.07
N VAL A 18 -2.94 13.46 1.80
CA VAL A 18 -4.01 14.21 2.48
C VAL A 18 -4.01 13.92 3.98
N GLY A 19 -3.87 12.65 4.37
CA GLY A 19 -3.75 12.27 5.78
C GLY A 19 -2.54 12.89 6.47
N GLY A 20 -1.37 12.86 5.83
CA GLY A 20 -0.15 13.48 6.32
C GLY A 20 -0.25 15.00 6.47
N LEU A 21 -0.81 15.69 5.46
CA LEU A 21 -1.04 17.13 5.52
C LEU A 21 -2.02 17.50 6.63
N LEU A 22 -3.10 16.74 6.81
CA LEU A 22 -4.05 16.95 7.91
C LEU A 22 -3.39 16.78 9.29
N LEU A 23 -2.45 15.85 9.43
CA LEU A 23 -1.68 15.70 10.66
C LEU A 23 -0.70 16.85 10.89
N VAL A 24 0.05 17.27 9.87
CA VAL A 24 1.00 18.40 9.97
C VAL A 24 0.24 19.68 10.29
N CYS A 25 -0.91 19.91 9.68
CA CYS A 25 -1.79 21.02 10.01
C CYS A 25 -2.47 20.84 11.38
N GLY A 26 -2.66 19.61 11.87
CA GLY A 26 -3.22 19.36 13.21
C GLY A 26 -2.30 19.76 14.37
N VAL A 27 -0.98 19.71 14.16
CA VAL A 27 0.05 20.07 15.16
C VAL A 27 -0.09 21.52 15.67
N PRO A 28 -0.17 22.55 14.81
CA PRO A 28 -0.30 23.94 15.28
C PRO A 28 -1.70 24.30 15.81
N PHE A 29 -2.76 23.59 15.41
CA PHE A 29 -4.14 23.96 15.77
C PHE A 29 -4.71 23.18 16.97
N VAL A 30 -4.00 22.18 17.52
CA VAL A 30 -4.43 21.35 18.68
C VAL A 30 -5.86 20.79 18.53
N SER A 31 -6.36 20.65 17.30
CA SER A 31 -7.73 20.20 17.07
C SER A 31 -7.78 18.67 17.14
N ALA A 32 -8.43 18.15 18.19
CA ALA A 32 -8.66 16.70 18.35
C ALA A 32 -9.31 16.06 17.11
N ARG A 33 -10.17 16.84 16.42
CA ARG A 33 -10.83 16.44 15.17
C ARG A 33 -9.85 16.19 14.02
N SER A 34 -8.80 17.00 13.86
CA SER A 34 -7.84 16.83 12.76
C SER A 34 -6.96 15.59 12.95
N TYR A 35 -6.58 15.26 14.20
CA TYR A 35 -5.87 14.01 14.51
C TYR A 35 -6.73 12.78 14.22
N LYS A 36 -8.00 12.81 14.61
CA LYS A 36 -8.94 11.71 14.36
C LYS A 36 -9.18 11.50 12.85
N VAL A 37 -9.41 12.57 12.10
CA VAL A 37 -9.64 12.49 10.64
C VAL A 37 -8.36 12.13 9.88
N GLY A 38 -7.22 12.73 10.24
CA GLY A 38 -5.92 12.45 9.62
C GLY A 38 -5.45 11.01 9.87
N GLY A 39 -5.60 10.51 11.10
CA GLY A 39 -5.33 9.11 11.45
C GLY A 39 -6.21 8.13 10.67
N GLY A 40 -7.51 8.44 10.52
CA GLY A 40 -8.43 7.65 9.69
C GLY A 40 -8.03 7.60 8.22
N PHE A 41 -7.59 8.72 7.64
CA PHE A 41 -7.11 8.79 6.26
C PHE A 41 -5.81 7.96 6.06
N LEU A 42 -4.91 7.95 7.05
CA LEU A 42 -3.71 7.10 7.04
C LEU A 42 -4.04 5.61 7.11
N ILE A 43 -5.00 5.22 7.97
CA ILE A 43 -5.47 3.83 8.02
C ILE A 43 -6.07 3.43 6.67
N ALA A 44 -6.93 4.29 6.08
CA ALA A 44 -7.52 4.03 4.77
C ALA A 44 -6.46 3.88 3.67
N SER A 45 -5.45 4.75 3.65
CA SER A 45 -4.30 4.65 2.73
C SER A 45 -3.54 3.34 2.93
N GLY A 46 -3.22 2.97 4.17
CA GLY A 46 -2.53 1.71 4.50
C GLY A 46 -3.33 0.48 4.05
N CYS A 47 -4.64 0.45 4.29
CA CYS A 47 -5.53 -0.61 3.82
C CYS A 47 -5.59 -0.69 2.28
N LEU A 48 -5.64 0.45 1.59
CA LEU A 48 -5.59 0.49 0.12
C LEU A 48 -4.26 -0.07 -0.40
N PHE A 49 -3.13 0.28 0.21
CA PHE A 49 -1.83 -0.30 -0.16
C PHE A 49 -1.75 -1.80 0.13
N LEU A 50 -2.32 -2.27 1.24
CA LEU A 50 -2.39 -3.70 1.56
C LEU A 50 -3.19 -4.46 0.50
N LEU A 51 -4.39 -3.97 0.16
CA LEU A 51 -5.21 -4.51 -0.91
C LEU A 51 -4.47 -4.54 -2.25
N LEU A 52 -3.73 -3.48 -2.57
CA LEU A 52 -2.96 -3.37 -3.80
C LEU A 52 -1.84 -4.41 -3.86
N ILE A 53 -1.09 -4.57 -2.77
CA ILE A 53 -0.05 -5.60 -2.64
C ILE A 53 -0.65 -7.00 -2.75
N PHE A 54 -1.75 -7.26 -2.05
CA PHE A 54 -2.42 -8.56 -2.10
C PHE A 54 -2.93 -8.88 -3.51
N LEU A 55 -3.62 -7.92 -4.14
CA LEU A 55 -4.07 -8.07 -5.51
C LEU A 55 -2.89 -8.26 -6.46
N PHE A 56 -1.77 -7.58 -6.24
CA PHE A 56 -0.56 -7.72 -7.06
C PHE A 56 0.05 -9.13 -6.92
N VAL A 57 0.12 -9.66 -5.70
CA VAL A 57 0.57 -11.03 -5.44
C VAL A 57 -0.37 -12.04 -6.08
N LEU A 58 -1.69 -11.89 -5.90
CA LEU A 58 -2.68 -12.74 -6.57
C LEU A 58 -2.58 -12.63 -8.09
N TRP A 59 -2.45 -11.43 -8.64
CA TRP A 59 -2.29 -11.25 -10.07
C TRP A 59 -1.00 -11.92 -10.58
N LYS A 60 0.07 -11.89 -9.80
CA LYS A 60 1.31 -12.61 -10.11
C LYS A 60 1.12 -14.13 -10.03
N GLU A 61 0.43 -14.63 -9.02
CA GLU A 61 0.20 -16.07 -8.85
C GLU A 61 -0.79 -16.64 -9.88
N PHE A 62 -1.85 -15.90 -10.22
CA PHE A 62 -2.95 -16.37 -11.07
C PHE A 62 -2.84 -15.94 -12.54
N VAL A 63 -2.34 -14.73 -12.82
CA VAL A 63 -2.25 -14.19 -14.20
C VAL A 63 -0.83 -14.28 -14.77
N ALA A 64 0.21 -14.31 -13.94
CA ALA A 64 1.59 -14.49 -14.42
C ALA A 64 2.07 -15.96 -14.41
N ASP A 65 1.28 -16.93 -13.91
CA ASP A 65 1.52 -18.37 -14.16
C ASP A 65 1.50 -18.73 -15.66
N PHE A 66 1.08 -17.79 -16.53
CA PHE A 66 1.30 -17.86 -17.98
C PHE A 66 2.78 -17.97 -18.41
N GLN A 67 3.76 -17.60 -17.56
CA GLN A 67 5.16 -17.87 -17.90
C GLN A 67 5.53 -19.34 -17.82
N LYS A 68 4.77 -20.17 -17.09
CA LYS A 68 4.92 -21.62 -17.11
C LYS A 68 4.47 -22.21 -18.46
N TYR A 69 3.55 -21.54 -19.17
CA TYR A 69 3.15 -21.84 -20.55
C TYR A 69 4.12 -21.27 -21.60
N ILE A 70 4.62 -20.04 -21.42
CA ILE A 70 5.59 -19.44 -22.36
C ILE A 70 6.97 -20.13 -22.30
N LEU A 71 7.33 -20.73 -21.16
CA LEU A 71 8.55 -21.54 -21.02
C LEU A 71 8.43 -22.90 -21.74
N MET A 72 7.21 -23.44 -21.89
CA MET A 72 6.93 -24.64 -22.69
C MET A 72 6.92 -24.33 -24.20
N GLU A 73 6.44 -23.16 -24.63
CA GLU A 73 6.47 -22.79 -26.06
C GLU A 73 7.88 -22.36 -26.54
N ARG A 74 8.78 -21.98 -25.62
CA ARG A 74 10.19 -21.67 -25.91
C ARG A 74 11.12 -22.90 -25.72
N SER A 75 10.59 -24.09 -25.43
CA SER A 75 11.45 -25.28 -25.22
C SER A 75 11.94 -25.94 -26.50
N GLU A 76 11.42 -25.58 -27.68
CA GLU A 76 11.88 -26.17 -28.95
C GLU A 76 13.17 -25.54 -29.50
N VAL A 77 13.58 -24.34 -29.02
CA VAL A 77 14.67 -23.56 -29.66
C VAL A 77 15.88 -23.31 -28.73
N CYS A 78 15.82 -23.64 -27.44
CA CYS A 78 16.91 -23.38 -26.49
C CYS A 78 17.31 -24.62 -25.68
N LEU A 79 18.37 -25.29 -26.12
CA LEU A 79 18.99 -26.49 -25.52
C LEU A 79 19.80 -26.24 -24.22
N GLN A 80 19.42 -25.28 -23.37
CA GLN A 80 20.14 -25.08 -22.11
C GLN A 80 19.20 -24.65 -20.99
N GLU A 81 19.00 -25.53 -20.02
CA GLU A 81 18.21 -25.30 -18.82
C GLU A 81 18.84 -24.22 -17.92
N SER A 82 18.51 -22.96 -18.19
CA SER A 82 18.81 -21.86 -17.27
C SER A 82 17.57 -21.53 -16.45
N PRO A 83 17.56 -21.75 -15.12
CA PRO A 83 16.42 -21.41 -14.29
C PRO A 83 16.19 -19.90 -14.26
N VAL A 84 15.10 -19.44 -14.88
CA VAL A 84 14.69 -18.04 -14.88
C VAL A 84 14.11 -17.71 -13.51
N ARG A 85 14.92 -17.13 -12.63
CA ARG A 85 14.47 -16.65 -11.31
C ARG A 85 13.84 -15.27 -11.42
N VAL A 86 12.54 -15.18 -11.13
CA VAL A 86 11.80 -13.91 -11.11
C VAL A 86 11.93 -13.29 -9.72
N PHE A 87 12.66 -12.19 -9.60
CA PHE A 87 12.83 -11.47 -8.34
C PHE A 87 11.82 -10.33 -8.19
N TYR A 88 11.36 -10.08 -6.96
CA TYR A 88 10.59 -8.89 -6.63
C TYR A 88 11.51 -7.67 -6.63
N GLY A 89 11.05 -6.57 -7.22
CA GLY A 89 11.78 -5.30 -7.17
C GLY A 89 11.77 -4.68 -5.77
N TRP A 90 12.78 -3.87 -5.48
CA TRP A 90 12.91 -3.12 -4.22
C TRP A 90 11.66 -2.32 -3.84
N SER A 91 10.94 -1.76 -4.82
CA SER A 91 9.71 -1.01 -4.60
C SER A 91 8.61 -1.83 -3.91
N PHE A 92 8.54 -3.14 -4.18
CA PHE A 92 7.55 -4.02 -3.55
C PHE A 92 7.88 -4.26 -2.08
N PHE A 93 9.14 -4.50 -1.76
CA PHE A 93 9.61 -4.63 -0.38
C PHE A 93 9.35 -3.35 0.42
N LEU A 94 9.63 -2.19 -0.20
CA LEU A 94 9.43 -0.90 0.45
C LEU A 94 7.94 -0.59 0.67
N ALA A 95 7.09 -0.92 -0.30
CA ALA A 95 5.64 -0.84 -0.13
C ALA A 95 5.15 -1.78 0.98
N ALA A 96 5.60 -3.04 0.98
CA ALA A 96 5.21 -4.03 2.00
C ALA A 96 5.66 -3.63 3.41
N ALA A 97 6.85 -3.05 3.57
CA ALA A 97 7.31 -2.51 4.84
C ALA A 97 6.58 -1.22 5.23
N GLY A 98 6.19 -0.40 4.26
CA GLY A 98 5.45 0.85 4.48
C GLY A 98 4.01 0.64 4.97
N VAL A 99 3.34 -0.45 4.57
CA VAL A 99 1.96 -0.75 5.00
C VAL A 99 1.82 -0.82 6.53
N PRO A 100 2.54 -1.70 7.28
CA PRO A 100 2.37 -1.78 8.73
C PRO A 100 2.75 -0.47 9.43
N LEU A 101 3.76 0.24 8.92
CA LEU A 101 4.15 1.56 9.45
C LEU A 101 3.02 2.58 9.28
N SER A 102 2.39 2.63 8.11
CA SER A 102 1.26 3.55 7.83
C SER A 102 0.03 3.23 8.69
N LEU A 103 -0.27 1.94 8.90
CA LEU A 103 -1.37 1.48 9.74
C LEU A 103 -1.12 1.75 11.22
N LEU A 104 0.07 1.44 11.74
CA LEU A 104 0.44 1.70 13.13
C LEU A 104 0.43 3.20 13.43
N SER A 105 1.03 4.00 12.54
CA SER A 105 1.00 5.46 12.63
C SER A 105 -0.44 5.99 12.63
N GLY A 106 -1.26 5.59 11.66
CA GLY A 106 -2.66 6.00 11.57
C GLY A 106 -3.48 5.61 12.80
N LEU A 107 -3.28 4.40 13.34
CA LEU A 107 -3.94 3.93 14.55
C LEU A 107 -3.55 4.75 15.78
N LEU A 108 -2.26 5.01 15.98
CA LEU A 108 -1.78 5.84 17.09
C LEU A 108 -2.40 7.24 17.02
N PHE A 109 -2.36 7.89 15.86
CA PHE A 109 -2.94 9.23 15.70
C PHE A 109 -4.47 9.24 15.86
N PHE A 110 -5.15 8.18 15.43
CA PHE A 110 -6.59 8.02 15.63
C PHE A 110 -6.95 7.87 17.11
N LEU A 111 -6.21 7.05 17.87
CA LEU A 111 -6.41 6.86 19.31
C LEU A 111 -6.14 8.16 20.08
N ILE A 112 -5.04 8.85 19.80
CA ILE A 112 -4.73 10.16 20.42
C ILE A 112 -5.83 11.18 20.11
N GLY A 113 -6.33 11.21 18.86
CA GLY A 113 -7.44 12.08 18.48
C GLY A 113 -8.75 11.74 19.19
N ARG A 114 -8.98 10.46 19.53
CA ARG A 114 -10.14 10.04 20.33
C ARG A 114 -10.01 10.46 21.79
N GLU A 115 -8.88 10.18 22.43
CA GLU A 115 -8.65 10.55 23.84
C GLU A 115 -8.79 12.06 24.05
N LYS A 116 -8.20 12.87 23.15
CA LYS A 116 -8.34 14.33 23.22
C LYS A 116 -9.76 14.82 22.99
N ALA A 117 -10.55 14.14 22.16
CA ALA A 117 -11.94 14.50 21.94
C ALA A 117 -12.80 14.21 23.18
N GLU A 118 -12.57 13.05 23.81
CA GLU A 118 -13.27 12.64 25.03
C GLU A 118 -12.94 13.55 26.22
N SER A 119 -11.72 14.10 26.31
CA SER A 119 -11.35 15.07 27.35
C SER A 119 -11.97 16.47 27.20
N LEU A 120 -12.60 16.76 26.06
CA LEU A 120 -13.15 18.06 25.69
C LEU A 120 -14.69 18.11 25.80
N GLU A 121 -15.34 16.96 26.01
CA GLU A 121 -16.77 16.81 26.34
C GLU A 121 -16.97 16.73 27.86
#